data_AF-A0A9D0L4N3-F1
#
_entry.id   AF-A0A9D0L4N3-F1
#
_cell.length_a   1.000
_cell.length_b   1.000
_cell.length_c   1.000
_cell.angle_alpha   90.00
_cell.angle_beta   90.00
_cell.angle_gamma   90.00
#
_symmetry.space_group_name_H-M   'P 1'
#
loop_
_entity.id
_entity.type
_entity.pdbx_description
1 polymer ?
#
loop_
_entity_poly.entity_id
_entity_poly.type
_entity_poly.pdbx_seq_one_letter_code
_entity_poly.pdbx_strand_id
1 'polypeptide(L)'
;MMVFTRRTTMLVALGASLMGCVSPPIGTELCRRPKTDEPVDVRVGAVENGVYMSSDWGGELLYFPGGSYYRFYHQLGETPRWWQVYLAFDREGLPSSVSEAAGNQAQLQAIDDETITILNGSCVEYWMLLTAGASAQQ
;
A
#
# COMPACT_ATOMS: atom_id res chain seq x y z
N MET A 1 -61.11 8.66 -49.42
CA MET A 1 -61.67 8.07 -48.18
C MET A 1 -60.96 6.76 -47.92
N MET A 2 -60.18 6.70 -46.82
CA MET A 2 -59.63 5.51 -46.12
C MET A 2 -58.66 4.56 -46.85
N VAL A 3 -57.64 3.92 -46.27
CA VAL A 3 -56.77 4.07 -45.08
C VAL A 3 -55.55 3.16 -45.41
N PHE A 4 -54.33 3.62 -45.12
CA PHE A 4 -53.09 2.84 -45.16
C PHE A 4 -52.98 1.97 -43.89
N THR A 5 -52.60 0.69 -44.00
CA THR A 5 -52.19 -0.09 -42.81
C THR A 5 -51.02 -1.03 -43.14
N ARG A 6 -49.81 -0.52 -42.88
CA ARG A 6 -48.57 -1.31 -42.81
C ARG A 6 -48.57 -2.10 -41.49
N ARG A 7 -48.41 -3.42 -41.57
CA ARG A 7 -48.14 -4.29 -40.40
C ARG A 7 -46.63 -4.32 -40.15
N THR A 8 -46.18 -3.65 -39.10
CA THR A 8 -44.82 -3.74 -38.59
C THR A 8 -44.84 -4.65 -37.38
N THR A 9 -44.27 -5.85 -37.50
CA THR A 9 -44.16 -6.81 -36.39
C THR A 9 -42.90 -6.48 -35.61
N MET A 10 -43.06 -5.82 -34.46
CA MET A 10 -41.97 -5.45 -33.55
C MET A 10 -41.77 -6.61 -32.55
N LEU A 11 -40.67 -7.36 -32.70
CA LEU A 11 -40.26 -8.35 -31.71
C LEU A 11 -39.54 -7.65 -30.56
N VAL A 12 -40.13 -7.75 -29.36
CA VAL A 12 -39.58 -7.25 -28.09
C VAL A 12 -38.47 -8.21 -27.65
N ALA A 13 -37.22 -7.72 -27.64
CA ALA A 13 -36.10 -8.42 -27.04
C ALA A 13 -36.20 -8.32 -25.51
N LEU A 14 -36.30 -9.47 -24.83
CA LEU A 14 -36.18 -9.60 -23.38
C LEU A 14 -34.76 -9.17 -22.96
N GLY A 15 -34.65 -8.05 -22.25
CA GLY A 15 -33.42 -7.63 -21.60
C GLY A 15 -33.12 -8.53 -20.39
N ALA A 16 -32.08 -9.34 -20.49
CA ALA A 16 -31.51 -10.04 -19.34
C ALA A 16 -30.74 -9.02 -18.48
N SER A 17 -31.33 -8.63 -17.35
CA SER A 17 -30.70 -7.77 -16.36
C SER A 17 -29.53 -8.52 -15.70
N LEU A 18 -28.32 -8.26 -16.17
CA LEU A 18 -27.08 -8.63 -15.49
C LEU A 18 -26.98 -7.79 -14.20
N MET A 19 -27.57 -8.27 -13.10
CA MET A 19 -27.17 -7.81 -11.77
C MET A 19 -25.77 -8.34 -11.50
N GLY A 20 -24.77 -7.65 -12.02
CA GLY A 20 -23.39 -7.82 -11.59
C GLY A 20 -23.33 -7.47 -10.11
N CYS A 21 -22.84 -8.41 -9.29
CA CYS A 21 -22.44 -8.11 -7.93
C CYS A 21 -21.42 -6.97 -7.98
N VAL A 22 -21.82 -5.76 -7.58
CA VAL A 22 -20.88 -4.69 -7.31
C VAL A 22 -20.20 -5.09 -6.00
N SER A 23 -19.07 -5.80 -6.11
CA SER A 23 -18.19 -5.97 -4.97
C SER A 23 -17.84 -4.57 -4.48
N PRO A 24 -18.10 -4.21 -3.20
CA PRO A 24 -17.55 -2.97 -2.67
C PRO A 24 -16.04 -3.03 -2.90
N PRO A 25 -15.40 -1.94 -3.35
CA PRO A 25 -13.96 -1.95 -3.54
C PRO A 25 -13.31 -2.37 -2.23
N ILE A 26 -12.66 -3.54 -2.24
CA ILE A 26 -11.88 -4.00 -1.11
C ILE A 26 -10.67 -3.07 -1.07
N GLY A 27 -10.76 -2.06 -0.21
CA GLY A 27 -9.74 -1.03 -0.05
C GLY A 27 -9.83 0.10 -1.08
N THR A 28 -9.23 1.22 -0.68
CA THR A 28 -8.79 2.37 -1.50
C THR A 28 -9.65 3.65 -1.52
N GLU A 29 -10.97 3.61 -1.32
CA GLU A 29 -11.80 4.85 -1.32
C GLU A 29 -12.24 5.37 0.05
N LEU A 30 -12.09 4.58 1.12
CA LEU A 30 -12.64 4.95 2.44
C LEU A 30 -11.76 5.91 3.25
N CYS A 31 -10.44 5.93 3.01
CA CYS A 31 -9.53 6.84 3.69
C CYS A 31 -9.23 8.04 2.77
N ARG A 32 -9.22 9.26 3.33
CA ARG A 32 -8.74 10.45 2.60
C ARG A 32 -7.25 10.27 2.30
N ARG A 33 -6.92 9.87 1.09
CA ARG A 33 -5.54 9.84 0.61
C ARG A 33 -4.97 11.26 0.50
N PRO A 34 -3.66 11.45 0.70
CA PRO A 34 -3.00 12.67 0.24
C PRO A 34 -3.33 12.90 -1.24
N LYS A 35 -3.45 14.17 -1.65
CA LYS A 35 -3.93 14.59 -3.00
C LYS A 35 -3.12 14.07 -4.19
N THR A 36 -2.02 13.37 -3.95
CA THR A 36 -1.05 12.92 -4.94
C THR A 36 -0.94 11.41 -4.85
N ASP A 37 -0.96 10.77 -6.03
CA ASP A 37 -0.73 9.34 -6.20
C ASP A 37 0.77 8.99 -6.19
N GLU A 38 1.65 9.97 -5.98
CA GLU A 38 3.10 9.77 -5.96
C GLU A 38 3.60 9.40 -4.56
N PRO A 39 4.51 8.41 -4.45
CA PRO A 39 5.19 8.11 -3.21
C PRO A 39 6.02 9.29 -2.68
N VAL A 40 5.99 9.49 -1.36
CA VAL A 40 6.91 10.39 -0.66
C VAL A 40 8.27 9.71 -0.56
N ASP A 41 9.30 10.37 -1.08
CA ASP A 41 10.67 9.89 -1.02
C ASP A 41 11.21 9.97 0.41
N VAL A 42 11.68 8.83 0.93
CA VAL A 42 12.29 8.67 2.24
C VAL A 42 13.76 8.28 2.06
N ARG A 43 14.66 9.17 2.47
CA ARG A 43 16.12 9.00 2.33
C ARG A 43 16.86 8.90 3.66
N VAL A 44 16.12 8.76 4.76
CA VAL A 44 16.68 8.48 6.08
C VAL A 44 16.95 6.97 6.24
N GLY A 45 17.66 6.63 7.31
CA GLY A 45 18.07 5.27 7.60
C GLY A 45 19.53 5.00 7.25
N ALA A 46 19.99 3.81 7.60
CA ALA A 46 21.35 3.38 7.40
C ALA A 46 21.40 1.90 7.01
N VAL A 47 22.49 1.50 6.34
CA VAL A 47 22.82 0.09 6.11
C VAL A 47 23.89 -0.32 7.09
N GLU A 48 23.59 -1.29 7.93
CA GLU A 48 24.54 -1.88 8.87
C GLU A 48 24.57 -3.40 8.66
N ASN A 49 25.77 -3.96 8.50
CA ASN A 49 25.95 -5.41 8.29
C ASN A 49 25.08 -6.01 7.16
N GLY A 50 24.83 -5.25 6.10
CA GLY A 50 24.03 -5.68 4.95
C GLY A 50 22.50 -5.56 5.16
N VAL A 51 22.07 -4.90 6.24
CA VAL A 51 20.66 -4.66 6.56
C VAL A 51 20.39 -3.17 6.55
N TYR A 52 19.47 -2.74 5.70
CA TYR A 52 18.89 -1.40 5.74
C TYR A 52 17.88 -1.31 6.89
N MET A 53 17.94 -0.21 7.63
CA MET A 53 16.93 0.18 8.62
C MET A 53 16.55 1.64 8.43
N SER A 54 15.24 1.94 8.35
CA SER A 54 14.76 3.33 8.20
C SER A 54 14.98 4.19 9.44
N SER A 55 15.09 3.57 10.61
CA SER A 55 15.32 4.17 11.92
C SER A 55 15.95 3.14 12.86
N ASP A 56 16.61 3.58 13.92
CA ASP A 56 17.13 2.66 14.95
C ASP A 56 15.98 2.02 15.75
N TRP A 57 16.19 0.80 16.24
CA TRP A 57 15.21 0.06 17.04
C TRP A 57 14.75 0.80 18.30
N GLY A 58 15.64 1.55 18.95
CA GLY A 58 15.34 2.37 20.13
C GLY A 58 15.20 3.86 19.84
N GLY A 59 15.18 4.25 18.57
CA GLY A 59 15.11 5.63 18.13
C GLY A 59 13.69 6.12 17.90
N GLU A 60 13.59 7.35 17.37
CA GLU A 60 12.33 7.85 16.80
C GLU A 60 12.03 7.10 15.49
N LEU A 61 10.84 6.54 15.42
CA LEU A 61 10.31 5.86 14.25
C LEU A 61 9.79 6.87 13.21
N LEU A 62 9.51 6.40 12.00
CA LEU A 62 8.97 7.26 10.94
C LEU A 62 7.45 7.35 11.04
N TYR A 63 6.89 8.55 11.11
CA TYR A 63 5.43 8.72 11.08
C TYR A 63 4.86 8.16 9.78
N PHE A 64 3.83 7.33 9.84
CA PHE A 64 3.27 6.58 8.71
C PHE A 64 1.75 6.75 8.64
N PRO A 65 1.26 7.85 8.04
CA PRO A 65 -0.15 8.16 7.96
C PRO A 65 -0.94 7.11 7.16
N GLY A 66 -2.21 6.93 7.52
CA GLY A 66 -3.15 6.12 6.74
C GLY A 66 -3.28 6.61 5.30
N GLY A 67 -3.23 5.68 4.34
CA GLY A 67 -3.33 5.98 2.91
C GLY A 67 -2.09 6.59 2.26
N SER A 68 -0.95 6.66 2.97
CA SER A 68 0.30 7.22 2.44
C SER A 68 1.17 6.19 1.72
N TYR A 69 1.95 6.64 0.73
CA TYR A 69 2.93 5.85 -0.03
C TYR A 69 4.32 6.37 0.29
N TYR A 70 5.22 5.52 0.78
CA TYR A 70 6.63 5.86 1.02
C TYR A 70 7.55 5.07 0.11
N ARG A 71 8.48 5.77 -0.55
CA ARG A 71 9.56 5.18 -1.33
C ARG A 71 10.87 5.34 -0.57
N PHE A 72 11.35 4.25 0.00
CA PHE A 72 12.59 4.20 0.77
C PHE A 72 13.78 3.93 -0.14
N TYR A 73 14.80 4.78 -0.10
CA TYR A 73 16.07 4.56 -0.81
C TYR A 73 17.02 3.79 0.12
N HIS A 74 17.09 2.46 -0.07
CA HIS A 74 17.68 1.56 0.92
C HIS A 74 19.21 1.40 0.81
N GLN A 75 19.82 1.83 -0.30
CA GLN A 75 21.29 1.83 -0.50
C GLN A 75 21.97 0.45 -0.37
N LEU A 76 21.23 -0.64 -0.56
CA LEU A 76 21.79 -1.99 -0.50
C LEU A 76 22.58 -2.36 -1.76
N GLY A 77 22.39 -1.63 -2.87
CA GLY A 77 23.07 -1.84 -4.14
C GLY A 77 22.58 -3.06 -4.94
N GLU A 78 21.58 -3.77 -4.42
CA GLU A 78 20.86 -4.86 -5.09
C GLU A 78 19.46 -4.98 -4.51
N THR A 79 18.58 -5.69 -5.22
CA THR A 79 17.19 -5.88 -4.79
C THR A 79 17.12 -6.70 -3.50
N PRO A 80 16.49 -6.17 -2.43
CA PRO A 80 16.37 -6.88 -1.16
C PRO A 80 15.69 -8.26 -1.32
N ARG A 81 16.21 -9.26 -0.61
CA ARG A 81 15.69 -10.64 -0.59
C ARG A 81 14.63 -10.85 0.48
N TRP A 82 14.68 -10.03 1.52
CA TRP A 82 13.68 -9.97 2.57
C TRP A 82 13.47 -8.52 3.00
N TRP A 83 12.29 -8.24 3.52
CA TRP A 83 11.94 -6.95 4.11
C TRP A 83 10.89 -7.19 5.19
N GLN A 84 10.84 -6.30 6.17
CA GLN A 84 9.85 -6.33 7.23
C GLN A 84 9.48 -4.92 7.63
N VAL A 85 8.19 -4.68 7.86
CA VAL A 85 7.71 -3.46 8.49
C VAL A 85 7.26 -3.77 9.91
N TYR A 86 7.71 -2.97 10.85
CA TYR A 86 7.22 -2.92 12.21
C TYR A 86 6.51 -1.60 12.44
N LEU A 87 5.46 -1.64 13.26
CA LEU A 87 4.59 -0.52 13.56
C LEU A 87 4.48 -0.35 15.07
N ALA A 88 4.31 0.89 15.49
CA ALA A 88 3.94 1.30 16.83
C ALA A 88 2.83 2.36 16.75
N PHE A 89 2.10 2.54 17.85
CA PHE A 89 1.18 3.66 18.01
C PHE A 89 1.86 4.90 18.58
N ASP A 90 3.08 4.75 19.10
CA ASP A 90 3.90 5.81 19.67
C ASP A 90 5.13 6.08 18.82
N ARG A 91 5.66 7.30 18.94
CA ARG A 91 6.80 7.81 18.18
C ARG A 91 8.11 7.05 18.43
N GLU A 92 8.30 6.58 19.65
CA GLU A 92 9.53 5.96 20.08
C GLU A 92 9.49 4.45 19.81
N GLY A 93 10.61 3.88 19.39
CA GLY A 93 10.78 2.43 19.26
C GLY A 93 10.88 1.73 20.63
N LEU A 94 11.68 0.66 20.71
CA LEU A 94 11.88 -0.07 21.97
C LEU A 94 12.38 0.87 23.09
N PRO A 95 11.87 0.71 24.32
CA PRO A 95 11.05 -0.39 24.84
C PRO A 95 9.52 -0.23 24.65
N SER A 96 9.06 0.64 23.76
CA SER A 96 7.63 0.83 23.47
C SER A 96 6.98 -0.38 22.78
N SER A 97 5.69 -0.24 22.45
CA SER A 97 4.89 -1.26 21.75
C SER A 97 5.17 -1.30 20.24
N VAL A 98 6.30 -1.90 19.86
CA VAL A 98 6.64 -2.19 18.46
C VAL A 98 6.20 -3.60 18.10
N SER A 99 5.41 -3.75 17.03
CA SER A 99 4.92 -5.04 16.54
C SER A 99 5.03 -5.15 15.03
N GLU A 100 5.14 -6.36 14.50
CA GLU A 100 5.14 -6.61 13.07
C GLU A 100 3.84 -6.13 12.40
N ALA A 101 3.95 -5.47 11.25
CA ALA A 101 2.80 -5.07 10.45
C ALA A 101 2.07 -6.29 9.88
N ALA A 102 0.74 -6.23 9.85
CA ALA A 102 -0.09 -7.30 9.29
C ALA A 102 -1.07 -6.77 8.23
N GLY A 103 -1.26 -7.58 7.18
CA GLY A 103 -2.28 -7.33 6.15
C GLY A 103 -2.11 -5.98 5.46
N ASN A 104 -3.17 -5.16 5.50
CA ASN A 104 -3.19 -3.88 4.80
C ASN A 104 -2.48 -2.74 5.54
N GLN A 105 -1.91 -2.96 6.73
CA GLN A 105 -1.21 -1.93 7.49
C GLN A 105 0.09 -1.48 6.80
N ALA A 106 0.78 -2.40 6.11
CA ALA A 106 1.96 -2.11 5.29
C ALA A 106 1.97 -3.05 4.07
N GLN A 107 1.71 -2.49 2.90
CA GLN A 107 1.63 -3.24 1.64
C GLN A 107 2.80 -2.89 0.74
N LEU A 108 3.53 -3.90 0.26
CA LEU A 108 4.54 -3.71 -0.78
C LEU A 108 3.88 -3.31 -2.11
N GLN A 109 4.32 -2.20 -2.67
CA GLN A 109 3.86 -1.73 -3.98
C GLN A 109 4.90 -1.97 -5.07
N ALA A 110 6.18 -1.75 -4.77
CA ALA A 110 7.30 -1.95 -5.67
C ALA A 110 8.59 -2.20 -4.89
N ILE A 111 9.51 -2.95 -5.49
CA ILE A 111 10.86 -3.20 -4.95
C ILE A 111 11.83 -3.41 -6.11
N ASP A 112 12.96 -2.72 -6.07
CA ASP A 112 14.05 -2.84 -7.02
C ASP A 112 15.41 -2.74 -6.29
N ASP A 113 16.49 -2.52 -7.04
CA ASP A 113 17.86 -2.41 -6.52
C ASP A 113 18.17 -1.10 -5.81
N GLU A 114 17.31 -0.08 -5.94
CA GLU A 114 17.48 1.23 -5.32
C GLU A 114 16.45 1.50 -4.23
N THR A 115 15.22 1.02 -4.40
CA THR A 115 14.06 1.44 -3.62
C THR A 115 13.11 0.33 -3.18
N ILE A 116 12.45 0.56 -2.04
CA ILE A 116 11.28 -0.20 -1.57
C ILE A 116 10.12 0.78 -1.41
N THR A 117 8.99 0.50 -2.05
CA THR A 117 7.77 1.32 -1.92
C THR A 117 6.72 0.61 -1.07
N ILE A 118 6.35 1.21 0.06
CA ILE A 118 5.37 0.67 1.00
C ILE A 118 4.15 1.61 1.11
N LEU A 119 2.96 1.04 1.08
CA LEU A 119 1.68 1.73 1.26
C LEU A 119 1.08 1.39 2.63
N ASN A 120 0.67 2.41 3.40
CA ASN A 120 -0.27 2.20 4.50
C ASN A 120 -1.68 2.12 3.90
N GLY A 121 -2.17 0.90 3.67
CA GLY A 121 -3.50 0.68 3.10
C GLY A 121 -4.64 0.71 4.12
N SER A 122 -4.36 1.08 5.36
CA SER A 122 -5.35 1.30 6.41
C SER A 122 -5.71 2.78 6.54
N CYS A 123 -6.73 3.10 7.34
CA CYS A 123 -7.04 4.49 7.73
C CYS A 123 -6.37 4.88 9.06
N VAL A 124 -5.57 3.99 9.63
CA VAL A 124 -4.93 4.18 10.94
C VAL A 124 -3.53 4.74 10.71
N GLU A 125 -3.14 5.65 11.58
CA GLU A 125 -1.81 6.25 11.57
C GLU A 125 -0.90 5.46 12.51
N TYR A 126 0.32 5.22 12.06
CA TYR A 126 1.32 4.48 12.81
C TYR A 126 2.62 5.26 12.86
N TRP A 127 3.55 4.74 13.62
CA TRP A 127 4.97 5.00 13.52
C TRP A 127 5.64 3.71 13.04
N MET A 128 6.53 3.81 12.06
CA MET A 128 7.06 2.64 11.35
C MET A 128 8.58 2.53 11.40
N LEU A 129 9.03 1.28 11.38
CA LEU A 129 10.39 0.86 11.07
C LEU A 129 10.33 -0.09 9.88
N LEU A 130 11.02 0.24 8.79
CA LEU A 130 11.30 -0.67 7.68
C LEU A 130 12.70 -1.26 7.88
N THR A 131 12.80 -2.57 7.84
CA THR A 131 14.07 -3.29 7.72
C THR A 131 14.11 -4.08 6.41
N ALA A 132 15.27 -4.19 5.79
CA ALA A 132 15.44 -4.97 4.56
C ALA A 132 16.87 -5.47 4.40
N GLY A 133 17.05 -6.63 3.79
CA GLY A 133 18.37 -7.20 3.56
C GLY A 133 18.52 -7.82 2.18
N ALA A 134 19.69 -7.62 1.59
CA ALA A 134 20.04 -8.05 0.25
C ALA A 134 20.59 -9.48 0.17
N SER A 135 21.13 -9.99 1.29
CA SER A 135 21.52 -11.38 1.43
C SER A 135 20.51 -12.16 2.27
N ALA A 136 20.29 -13.42 1.91
CA ALA A 136 19.74 -14.39 2.86
C ALA A 136 20.85 -14.65 3.88
N GLN A 137 20.86 -13.93 5.00
CA GLN A 137 21.69 -14.34 6.14
C GLN A 137 21.21 -15.73 6.56
N GLN A 138 22.09 -16.72 6.37
CA GLN A 138 22.01 -18.04 6.98
C GLN A 138 22.34 -17.93 8.47
#